data_AF-A0A8E2JZY0-F1
#
_entry.id   AF-A0A8E2JZY0-F1
#
_cell.length_a   1.000
_cell.length_b   1.000
_cell.length_c   1.000
_cell.angle_alpha   90.00
_cell.angle_beta   90.00
_cell.angle_gamma   90.00
#
_symmetry.space_group_name_H-M   'P 1'
#
loop_
_entity.id
_entity.type
_entity.pdbx_description
1 polymer ?
#
loop_
_entity_poly.entity_id
_entity_poly.type
_entity_poly.pdbx_seq_one_letter_code
_entity_poly.pdbx_strand_id
1 'polypeptide(L)'
;MEPLGNRNTIPIVGGNFTGPRVKGKILDIGADWGLTDVQTGAFSADTRYNLQTDDGANVFIRTSGPAQPDGNLHLRLIFETGDRKYYWSNDIIAIGILSPVAANAEGTGFTLRIDAWHV
;
A
#
# COMPACT_ATOMS: atom_id res chain seq x y z
N MET A 1 30.21 4.80 -8.40
CA MET A 1 29.02 4.46 -7.61
C MET A 1 27.83 4.86 -8.46
N GLU A 2 26.98 3.91 -8.83
CA GLU A 2 25.77 4.23 -9.57
C GLU A 2 24.66 4.68 -8.59
N PRO A 3 23.78 5.60 -8.98
CA PRO A 3 22.57 5.90 -8.20
C PRO A 3 21.74 4.64 -7.94
N LEU A 4 21.06 4.57 -6.80
CA LEU A 4 20.18 3.43 -6.48
C LEU A 4 18.95 3.34 -7.39
N GLY A 5 18.47 4.46 -7.91
CA GLY A 5 17.24 4.48 -8.71
C GLY A 5 16.62 5.86 -8.85
N ASN A 6 15.58 5.93 -9.66
CA ASN A 6 14.73 7.12 -9.80
C ASN A 6 13.62 7.09 -8.73
N ARG A 7 13.50 8.16 -7.94
CA ARG A 7 12.47 8.29 -6.89
C ARG A 7 11.19 8.87 -7.48
N ASN A 8 10.09 8.15 -7.35
CA ASN A 8 8.75 8.61 -7.73
C ASN A 8 7.93 8.80 -6.45
N THR A 9 7.35 9.99 -6.25
CA THR A 9 6.43 10.24 -5.14
C THR A 9 5.01 10.30 -5.70
N ILE A 10 4.17 9.34 -5.31
CA ILE A 10 2.83 9.16 -5.86
C ILE A 10 1.82 9.37 -4.71
N PRO A 11 1.07 10.48 -4.70
CA PRO A 11 0.06 10.73 -3.66
C PRO A 11 -1.02 9.66 -3.62
N ILE A 12 -1.43 9.26 -2.42
CA ILE A 12 -2.57 8.38 -2.20
C ILE A 12 -3.78 9.25 -1.86
N VAL A 13 -4.69 9.37 -2.82
CA VAL A 13 -5.85 10.28 -2.75
C VAL A 13 -7.11 9.64 -2.14
N GLY A 14 -6.98 8.41 -1.62
CA GLY A 14 -8.05 7.68 -0.95
C GLY A 14 -8.32 6.30 -1.55
N GLY A 15 -9.45 5.72 -1.16
CA GLY A 15 -9.84 4.35 -1.51
C GLY A 15 -10.69 3.70 -0.44
N ASN A 16 -10.88 2.39 -0.54
CA ASN A 16 -11.63 1.59 0.43
C ASN A 16 -10.93 0.26 0.69
N PHE A 17 -11.27 -0.36 1.82
CA PHE A 17 -10.81 -1.70 2.16
C PHE A 17 -11.93 -2.49 2.81
N THR A 18 -11.93 -3.80 2.60
CA THR A 18 -12.90 -4.73 3.21
C THR A 18 -12.22 -6.05 3.54
N GLY A 19 -12.66 -6.68 4.61
CA GLY A 19 -12.18 -7.97 5.08
C GLY A 19 -13.05 -8.50 6.23
N PRO A 20 -12.83 -9.74 6.68
CA PRO A 20 -13.73 -10.40 7.64
C PRO A 20 -13.84 -9.70 9.01
N ARG A 21 -12.78 -8.98 9.43
CA ARG A 21 -12.69 -8.31 10.74
C ARG A 21 -12.56 -6.80 10.65
N VAL A 22 -12.42 -6.25 9.45
CA VAL A 22 -12.04 -4.86 9.23
C VAL A 22 -12.60 -4.36 7.91
N LYS A 23 -13.21 -3.18 7.90
CA LYS A 23 -13.65 -2.51 6.68
C LYS A 23 -13.64 -1.00 6.91
N GLY A 24 -13.56 -0.22 5.84
CA GLY A 24 -13.53 1.23 5.94
C GLY A 24 -12.97 1.90 4.70
N LYS A 25 -12.37 3.07 4.91
CA LYS A 25 -11.83 3.94 3.86
C LYS A 25 -10.35 4.20 4.04
N ILE A 26 -9.66 4.41 2.93
CA ILE A 26 -8.31 4.98 2.89
C ILE A 26 -8.48 6.51 2.89
N LEU A 27 -7.79 7.19 3.79
CA LEU A 27 -7.83 8.65 3.88
C LEU A 27 -6.95 9.27 2.78
N ASP A 28 -7.31 10.47 2.33
CA ASP A 28 -6.52 11.31 1.41
C ASP A 28 -5.30 11.90 2.13
N ILE A 29 -4.38 11.02 2.51
CA ILE A 29 -3.12 11.35 3.17
C ILE A 29 -2.11 10.23 2.97
N GLY A 30 -0.88 10.63 2.67
CA GLY A 30 0.23 9.72 2.43
C GLY A 30 0.60 9.61 0.96
N ALA A 31 1.58 8.77 0.69
CA ALA A 31 2.11 8.56 -0.65
C ALA A 31 2.81 7.20 -0.75
N ASP A 32 3.10 6.81 -2.00
CA ASP A 32 4.16 5.86 -2.34
C ASP A 32 5.43 6.64 -2.67
N TRP A 33 6.51 6.40 -1.94
CA TRP A 33 7.85 6.89 -2.26
C TRP A 33 8.60 5.82 -3.04
N GLY A 34 8.07 5.38 -4.17
CA GLY A 34 8.63 4.26 -4.93
C GLY A 34 10.00 4.55 -5.55
N LEU A 35 10.78 3.49 -5.76
CA LEU A 35 12.09 3.55 -6.40
C LEU A 35 12.10 2.67 -7.65
N THR A 36 12.47 3.23 -8.79
CA THR A 36 12.78 2.46 -10.00
C THR A 36 14.27 2.22 -10.09
N ASP A 37 14.70 0.97 -9.98
CA ASP A 37 16.10 0.57 -10.07
C ASP A 37 16.66 0.84 -11.49
N VAL A 38 17.85 1.46 -11.56
CA VAL A 38 18.45 1.89 -12.85
C VAL A 38 19.05 0.74 -13.66
N GLN A 39 19.34 -0.41 -13.04
CA GLN A 39 19.98 -1.55 -13.72
C GLN A 39 18.93 -2.52 -14.28
N THR A 40 17.88 -2.75 -13.50
CA THR A 40 16.84 -3.74 -13.79
C THR A 40 15.56 -3.11 -14.33
N GLY A 41 15.34 -1.81 -14.10
CA GLY A 41 14.08 -1.13 -14.38
C GLY A 41 12.95 -1.52 -13.42
N ALA A 42 13.21 -2.36 -12.42
CA ALA A 42 12.19 -2.83 -11.50
C ALA A 42 11.76 -1.71 -10.54
N PHE A 43 10.45 -1.50 -10.42
CA PHE A 43 9.87 -0.59 -9.44
C PHE A 43 9.71 -1.30 -8.09
N SER A 44 9.99 -0.60 -6.99
CA SER A 44 9.69 -1.05 -5.64
C SER A 44 8.88 0.01 -4.90
N ALA A 45 7.74 -0.38 -4.34
CA ALA A 45 6.90 0.49 -3.55
C ALA A 45 7.46 0.70 -2.13
N ASP A 46 7.24 1.89 -1.56
CA ASP A 46 7.39 2.19 -0.14
C ASP A 46 6.30 3.20 0.25
N THR A 47 5.14 2.68 0.63
CA THR A 47 3.95 3.48 0.91
C THR A 47 3.79 3.76 2.38
N ARG A 48 3.29 4.94 2.75
CA ARG A 48 2.84 5.24 4.12
C ARG A 48 1.56 6.05 4.04
N TYR A 49 0.48 5.55 4.63
CA TYR A 49 -0.85 6.17 4.58
C TYR A 49 -1.73 5.71 5.73
N ASN A 50 -2.95 6.26 5.81
CA ASN A 50 -3.90 6.00 6.89
C ASN A 50 -5.19 5.33 6.40
N LEU A 51 -5.59 4.29 7.13
CA LEU A 51 -6.91 3.69 7.08
C LEU A 51 -7.79 4.30 8.18
N GLN A 52 -9.07 4.46 7.90
CA GLN A 52 -10.10 4.71 8.90
C GLN A 52 -11.18 3.64 8.78
N THR A 53 -11.38 2.88 9.85
CA THR A 53 -12.43 1.85 9.91
C THR A 53 -13.81 2.49 9.93
N ASP A 54 -14.83 1.73 9.58
CA ASP A 54 -16.22 2.17 9.58
C ASP A 54 -16.76 2.55 10.96
N ASP A 55 -16.14 2.03 12.03
CA ASP A 55 -16.41 2.39 13.43
C ASP A 55 -15.43 3.42 14.01
N GLY A 56 -14.59 4.04 13.17
CA GLY A 56 -13.84 5.26 13.51
C GLY A 56 -12.42 5.08 14.01
N ALA A 57 -11.90 3.85 14.08
CA ALA A 57 -10.50 3.62 14.42
C ALA A 57 -9.56 4.06 13.30
N ASN A 58 -8.48 4.76 13.65
CA ASN A 58 -7.41 5.10 12.72
C ASN A 58 -6.31 4.04 12.79
N VAL A 59 -5.86 3.57 11.63
CA VAL A 59 -4.78 2.59 11.50
C VAL A 59 -3.77 3.12 10.50
N PHE A 60 -2.54 3.32 10.93
CA PHE A 60 -1.43 3.58 10.02
C PHE A 60 -1.07 2.29 9.29
N ILE A 61 -0.74 2.39 8.01
CA ILE A 61 -0.25 1.27 7.23
C ILE A 61 1.00 1.67 6.44
N ARG A 62 2.00 0.79 6.48
CA ARG A 62 3.13 0.79 5.57
C ARG A 62 3.07 -0.44 4.68
N THR A 63 3.23 -0.26 3.38
CA THR A 63 3.40 -1.37 2.43
C THR A 63 4.68 -1.18 1.65
N SER A 64 5.42 -2.26 1.41
CA SER A 64 6.67 -2.16 0.66
C SER A 64 7.00 -3.46 -0.05
N GLY A 65 7.49 -3.36 -1.27
CA GLY A 65 8.01 -4.51 -2.00
C GLY A 65 8.20 -4.29 -3.49
N PRO A 66 8.92 -5.20 -4.17
CA PRO A 66 9.28 -5.05 -5.57
C PRO A 66 8.21 -5.56 -6.53
N ALA A 67 8.20 -4.96 -7.72
CA ALA A 67 7.50 -5.48 -8.89
C ALA A 67 8.03 -6.86 -9.26
N GLN A 68 7.13 -7.70 -9.73
CA GLN A 68 7.37 -9.07 -10.14
C GLN A 68 7.21 -9.21 -11.66
N PRO A 69 7.76 -10.26 -12.28
CA PRO A 69 7.65 -10.47 -13.74
C PRO A 69 6.22 -10.60 -14.27
N ASP A 70 5.25 -10.89 -13.41
CA ASP A 70 3.82 -11.01 -13.75
C ASP A 70 3.09 -9.66 -13.79
N GLY A 71 3.79 -8.55 -13.50
CA GLY A 71 3.23 -7.20 -13.47
C GLY A 71 2.60 -6.80 -12.13
N ASN A 72 2.58 -7.70 -11.13
CA ASN A 72 2.14 -7.39 -9.78
C ASN A 72 3.31 -6.92 -8.90
N LEU A 73 3.01 -6.39 -7.72
CA LEU A 73 3.98 -6.19 -6.65
C LEU A 73 3.70 -7.16 -5.51
N HIS A 74 4.75 -7.78 -4.96
CA HIS A 74 4.67 -8.57 -3.74
C HIS A 74 5.10 -7.71 -2.55
N LEU A 75 4.17 -7.47 -1.63
CA LEU A 75 4.30 -6.49 -0.56
C LEU A 75 4.37 -7.14 0.81
N ARG A 76 5.20 -6.56 1.69
CA ARG A 76 5.03 -6.66 3.14
C ARG A 76 4.13 -5.52 3.61
N LEU A 77 3.21 -5.82 4.53
CA LEU A 77 2.31 -4.85 5.16
C LEU A 77 2.61 -4.77 6.66
N ILE A 78 2.64 -3.56 7.20
CA ILE A 78 2.75 -3.27 8.64
C ILE A 78 1.57 -2.38 9.02
N PHE A 79 0.94 -2.67 10.15
CA PHE A 79 -0.14 -1.87 10.70
C PHE A 79 0.23 -1.33 12.08
N GLU A 80 -0.21 -0.12 12.38
CA GLU A 80 -0.08 0.47 13.71
C GLU A 80 -1.40 1.16 14.10
N THR A 81 -1.93 0.82 15.27
CA THR A 81 -3.13 1.46 15.82
C THR A 81 -3.12 1.47 17.34
N GLY A 82 -3.71 2.52 17.91
CA GLY A 82 -4.01 2.60 19.35
C GLY A 82 -5.38 2.04 19.73
N ASP A 83 -6.20 1.64 18.76
CA ASP A 83 -7.56 1.16 19.04
C ASP A 83 -7.56 -0.28 19.57
N ARG A 84 -8.22 -0.50 20.70
CA ARG A 84 -8.24 -1.80 21.39
C ARG A 84 -8.89 -2.91 20.56
N LYS A 85 -9.90 -2.60 19.74
CA LYS A 85 -10.59 -3.59 18.89
C LYS A 85 -9.67 -4.10 17.79
N TYR A 86 -8.79 -3.24 17.29
CA TYR A 86 -7.87 -3.53 16.19
C TYR A 86 -6.44 -3.80 16.64
N TYR A 87 -6.16 -3.77 17.95
CA TYR A 87 -4.82 -3.92 18.52
C TYR A 87 -4.09 -5.19 18.05
N TRP A 88 -4.83 -6.25 17.75
CA TRP A 88 -4.29 -7.49 17.18
C TRP A 88 -3.45 -7.26 15.92
N SER A 89 -3.75 -6.23 15.11
CA SER A 89 -3.03 -5.96 13.85
C SER A 89 -1.62 -5.44 14.06
N ASN A 90 -1.28 -4.95 15.26
CA ASN A 90 0.05 -4.43 15.56
C ASN A 90 1.10 -5.55 15.56
N ASP A 91 0.69 -6.79 15.87
CA ASP A 91 1.60 -7.91 16.14
C ASP A 91 1.47 -9.06 15.12
N ILE A 92 0.93 -8.79 13.92
CA ILE A 92 0.85 -9.77 12.83
C ILE A 92 1.96 -9.59 11.80
N ILE A 93 2.29 -10.69 11.11
CA ILE A 93 2.99 -10.63 9.83
C ILE A 93 1.93 -10.60 8.74
N ALA A 94 1.97 -9.59 7.88
CA ALA A 94 1.08 -9.47 6.73
C ALA A 94 1.84 -9.30 5.42
N ILE A 95 1.35 -9.98 4.40
CA ILE A 95 1.83 -9.92 3.02
C ILE A 95 0.66 -9.57 2.09
N GLY A 96 0.96 -9.03 0.92
CA GLY A 96 -0.07 -8.74 -0.06
C GLY A 96 0.44 -8.75 -1.50
N ILE A 97 -0.49 -8.91 -2.42
CA ILE A 97 -0.25 -8.79 -3.86
C ILE A 97 -0.97 -7.53 -4.31
N LEU A 98 -0.21 -6.60 -4.89
CA LEU A 98 -0.75 -5.40 -5.50
C LEU A 98 -0.85 -5.58 -7.00
N SER A 99 -2.04 -5.31 -7.53
CA SER A 99 -2.37 -5.41 -8.95
C SER A 99 -2.98 -4.09 -9.46
N PRO A 100 -2.65 -3.68 -10.70
CA PRO A 100 -3.34 -2.56 -11.34
C PRO A 100 -4.80 -2.91 -11.64
N VAL A 101 -5.72 -1.96 -11.44
CA VAL A 101 -7.16 -2.15 -11.70
C VAL A 101 -7.61 -1.32 -12.89
N ALA A 102 -7.37 -0.01 -12.84
CA ALA A 102 -7.78 0.93 -13.87
C ALA A 102 -6.89 2.17 -13.85
N ALA A 103 -6.68 2.79 -15.00
CA ALA A 103 -6.23 4.17 -15.08
C ALA A 103 -7.44 5.08 -15.24
N ASN A 104 -7.38 6.31 -14.74
CA ASN A 104 -8.39 7.30 -15.07
C ASN A 104 -8.24 7.74 -16.54
N ALA A 105 -9.34 8.22 -17.14
CA ALA A 105 -9.37 8.59 -18.56
C ALA A 105 -8.39 9.73 -18.91
N GLU A 106 -8.05 10.55 -17.93
CA GLU A 106 -7.15 11.70 -18.05
C GLU A 106 -5.67 11.30 -17.96
N GLY A 107 -5.35 10.06 -17.57
CA GLY A 107 -3.98 9.59 -17.36
C GLY A 107 -3.27 10.21 -16.15
N THR A 108 -3.99 10.94 -15.30
CA THR A 108 -3.47 11.65 -14.12
C THR A 108 -3.54 10.81 -12.85
N GLY A 109 -4.18 9.64 -12.88
CA GLY A 109 -4.38 8.78 -11.73
C GLY A 109 -4.70 7.35 -12.10
N PHE A 110 -4.58 6.46 -11.13
CA PHE A 110 -4.85 5.04 -11.30
C PHE A 110 -5.36 4.44 -10.00
N THR A 111 -6.09 3.34 -10.14
CA THR A 111 -6.61 2.53 -9.05
C THR A 111 -5.78 1.25 -8.98
N LEU A 112 -5.29 0.95 -7.79
CA LEU A 112 -4.59 -0.29 -7.45
C LEU A 112 -5.45 -1.10 -6.48
N ARG A 113 -5.31 -2.42 -6.51
CA ARG A 113 -5.89 -3.33 -5.55
C ARG A 113 -4.78 -4.06 -4.82
N ILE A 114 -4.89 -4.16 -3.51
CA ILE A 114 -4.02 -5.02 -2.69
C ILE A 114 -4.89 -6.12 -2.10
N ASP A 115 -4.65 -7.36 -2.50
CA ASP A 115 -5.15 -8.52 -1.76
C ASP A 115 -4.14 -8.85 -0.67
N ALA A 116 -4.59 -8.96 0.58
CA ALA A 116 -3.72 -9.06 1.76
C ALA A 116 -4.07 -10.27 2.63
N TRP A 117 -3.03 -10.92 3.15
CA TRP A 117 -3.12 -12.06 4.05
C TRP A 117 -2.17 -11.87 5.22
N HIS A 118 -2.57 -12.35 6.41
CA HIS A 118 -1.68 -12.44 7.56
C HIS A 118 -1.36 -13.90 7.88
N VAL A 119 -0.16 -14.15 8.39
CA VAL A 119 0.35 -15.49 8.75
C VAL A 119 0.03 -15.81 10.21
#